data_AF-A0A9D2D5J0-F1
#
_entry.id   AF-A0A9D2D5J0-F1
#
_cell.length_a   1.000
_cell.length_b   1.000
_cell.length_c   1.000
_cell.angle_alpha   90.00
_cell.angle_beta   90.00
_cell.angle_gamma   90.00
#
_symmetry.space_group_name_H-M   'P 1'
#
loop_
_entity.id
_entity.type
_entity.pdbx_description
1 polymer ?
#
loop_
_entity_poly.entity_id
_entity_poly.type
_entity_poly.pdbx_seq_one_letter_code
_entity_poly.pdbx_strand_id
1 'polypeptide(L)'
;MGKLIAKTAAYTLAAVIAAALILFGVVSLAAPSAMASFTDALGMDGACACYSVEAADRSGATDDLALAAERSYAAEHYEDAAACGTRLLGAADFADYCASRDAATAGSSLIGGSYAQYAAGITASAQYYIGEKAEALSTAMNALGGGFPQNNAVVYLVDAAQGKGDVSFCTDILSALEGYSPSAEDEGEFTDFLAQLRGYCA
;
A
#
# COMPACT_ATOMS: atom_id res chain seq x y z
N MET A 1 22.64 23.60 -48.74
CA MET A 1 21.63 22.52 -48.62
C MET A 1 21.60 21.87 -47.24
N GLY A 2 22.72 21.45 -46.65
CA GLY A 2 22.72 20.79 -45.31
C GLY A 2 22.02 21.57 -44.18
N LYS A 3 22.19 22.90 -44.12
CA LYS A 3 21.48 23.77 -43.14
C LYS A 3 19.95 23.75 -43.30
N LEU A 4 19.44 23.56 -44.52
CA LEU A 4 18.00 23.55 -44.77
C LEU A 4 17.41 22.20 -44.36
N ILE A 5 18.09 21.10 -44.73
CA ILE A 5 17.71 19.73 -44.36
C ILE A 5 17.70 19.56 -42.84
N ALA A 6 18.72 20.06 -42.14
CA ALA A 6 18.80 19.99 -40.68
C ALA A 6 17.64 20.77 -40.01
N LYS A 7 17.25 21.94 -40.54
CA LYS A 7 16.12 22.71 -40.01
C LYS A 7 14.79 21.98 -40.23
N THR A 8 14.54 21.47 -41.43
CA THR A 8 13.31 20.73 -41.71
C THR A 8 13.22 19.46 -40.85
N ALA A 9 14.30 18.69 -40.74
CA ALA A 9 14.35 17.51 -39.87
C ALA A 9 14.08 17.87 -38.40
N ALA A 10 14.67 18.97 -37.91
CA ALA A 10 14.42 19.45 -36.55
C ALA A 10 12.95 19.84 -36.33
N TYR A 11 12.32 20.56 -37.27
CA TYR A 11 10.90 20.90 -37.18
C TYR A 11 10.00 19.67 -37.23
N THR A 12 10.29 18.71 -38.10
CA THR A 12 9.52 17.46 -38.18
C THR A 12 9.66 16.66 -36.88
N LEU A 13 10.88 16.52 -36.33
CA LEU A 13 11.09 15.85 -35.06
C LEU A 13 10.34 16.55 -33.92
N ALA A 14 10.42 17.87 -33.84
CA ALA A 14 9.69 18.65 -32.84
C ALA A 14 8.17 18.46 -32.96
N ALA A 15 7.62 18.45 -34.18
CA ALA A 15 6.20 18.20 -34.41
C ALA A 15 5.78 16.79 -34.01
N VAL A 16 6.61 15.78 -34.28
CA VAL A 16 6.35 14.38 -33.87
C VAL A 16 6.39 14.25 -32.35
N ILE A 17 7.39 14.84 -31.69
CA ILE A 17 7.47 14.85 -30.23
C ILE A 17 6.25 15.55 -29.63
N ALA A 18 5.86 16.72 -30.17
CA ALA A 18 4.67 17.43 -29.71
C ALA A 18 3.39 16.57 -29.87
N ALA A 19 3.21 15.92 -31.01
CA ALA A 19 2.07 15.02 -31.22
C ALA A 19 2.09 13.83 -30.25
N ALA A 20 3.26 13.24 -30.00
CA ALA A 20 3.41 12.14 -29.04
C ALA A 20 3.07 12.57 -27.60
N LEU A 21 3.51 13.76 -27.18
CA LEU A 21 3.20 14.30 -25.86
C LEU A 21 1.70 14.61 -25.70
N ILE A 22 1.05 15.13 -26.75
CA ILE A 22 -0.40 15.36 -26.75
C ILE A 22 -1.13 14.02 -26.61
N LEU A 23 -0.76 13.01 -27.41
CA LEU A 23 -1.36 11.69 -27.34
C LEU A 23 -1.16 11.07 -25.94
N PHE A 24 0.05 11.17 -25.40
CA PHE A 24 0.37 10.71 -24.05
C PHE A 24 -0.55 11.36 -23.02
N GLY A 25 -0.68 12.70 -23.04
CA GLY A 25 -1.58 13.40 -22.12
C GLY A 25 -3.05 13.00 -22.26
N VAL A 26 -3.54 12.77 -23.49
CA VAL A 26 -4.91 12.28 -23.71
C VAL A 26 -5.10 10.87 -23.13
N VAL A 27 -4.14 9.97 -23.33
CA VAL A 27 -4.23 8.59 -22.81
C VAL A 27 -4.10 8.56 -21.29
N SER A 28 -3.21 9.38 -20.70
CA SER A 28 -3.13 9.63 -19.25
C SER A 28 -4.47 9.99 -18.63
N LEU A 29 -5.24 10.83 -19.30
CA LEU A 29 -6.55 11.24 -18.83
C LEU A 29 -7.63 10.22 -19.15
N ALA A 30 -7.59 9.51 -20.28
CA ALA A 30 -8.68 8.64 -20.71
C ALA A 30 -8.57 7.20 -20.16
N ALA A 31 -7.36 6.70 -19.92
CA ALA A 31 -7.10 5.30 -19.60
C ALA A 31 -6.01 5.16 -18.53
N PRO A 32 -6.27 5.61 -17.28
CA PRO A 32 -5.29 5.56 -16.19
C PRO A 32 -4.78 4.13 -15.92
N SER A 33 -5.63 3.10 -15.96
CA SER A 33 -5.19 1.71 -15.75
C SER A 33 -4.18 1.25 -16.82
N ALA A 34 -4.38 1.64 -18.09
CA ALA A 34 -3.43 1.30 -19.16
C ALA A 34 -2.10 2.04 -18.97
N MET A 35 -2.14 3.27 -18.47
CA MET A 35 -0.96 4.05 -18.15
C MET A 35 -0.22 3.51 -16.94
N ALA A 36 -0.93 3.03 -15.92
CA ALA A 36 -0.32 2.35 -14.77
C ALA A 36 0.48 1.12 -15.25
N SER A 37 -0.12 0.24 -16.07
CA SER A 37 0.59 -0.90 -16.66
C SER A 37 1.78 -0.48 -17.54
N PHE A 38 1.65 0.61 -18.30
CA PHE A 38 2.74 1.10 -19.14
C PHE A 38 3.91 1.61 -18.30
N THR A 39 3.65 2.39 -17.24
CA THR A 39 4.71 2.90 -16.35
C THR A 39 5.32 1.80 -15.50
N ASP A 40 4.54 0.79 -15.10
CA ASP A 40 5.01 -0.43 -14.43
C ASP A 40 6.03 -1.17 -15.30
N ALA A 41 5.70 -1.38 -16.58
CA ALA A 41 6.60 -2.03 -17.54
C ALA A 41 7.91 -1.26 -17.78
N LEU A 42 7.95 0.03 -17.45
CA LEU A 42 9.13 0.88 -17.53
C LEU A 42 9.89 1.01 -16.19
N GLY A 43 9.41 0.36 -15.12
CA GLY A 43 9.96 0.49 -13.77
C GLY A 43 9.78 1.87 -13.16
N MET A 44 8.73 2.59 -13.56
CA MET A 44 8.40 3.93 -13.07
C MET A 44 7.38 3.84 -11.94
N ASP A 45 7.79 3.31 -10.79
CA ASP A 45 6.90 2.93 -9.68
C ASP A 45 6.05 4.10 -9.17
N GLY A 46 6.62 5.29 -8.99
CA GLY A 46 5.87 6.47 -8.56
C GLY A 46 4.80 6.92 -9.56
N ALA A 47 5.08 6.86 -10.87
CA ALA A 47 4.07 7.18 -11.88
C ALA A 47 2.98 6.10 -11.97
N CYS A 48 3.37 4.83 -11.80
CA CYS A 48 2.47 3.70 -11.72
C CYS A 48 1.49 3.85 -10.54
N ALA A 49 1.99 4.24 -9.37
CA ALA A 49 1.19 4.53 -8.19
C ALA A 49 0.15 5.63 -8.47
N CYS A 50 0.58 6.79 -8.99
CA CYS A 50 -0.35 7.89 -9.31
C CYS A 50 -1.47 7.48 -10.28
N TYR A 51 -1.13 6.75 -11.36
CA TYR A 51 -2.16 6.27 -12.28
C TYR A 51 -3.08 5.20 -11.67
N SER A 52 -2.59 4.42 -10.71
CA SER A 52 -3.42 3.45 -9.99
C SER A 52 -4.42 4.15 -9.07
N VAL A 53 -4.00 5.23 -8.40
CA VAL A 53 -4.90 6.10 -7.61
C VAL A 53 -5.98 6.71 -8.50
N GLU A 54 -5.61 7.27 -9.65
CA GLU A 54 -6.57 7.83 -10.61
C GLU A 54 -7.56 6.78 -11.16
N ALA A 55 -7.13 5.53 -11.33
CA ALA A 55 -8.02 4.44 -11.69
C ALA A 55 -9.02 4.14 -10.56
N ALA A 56 -8.52 4.00 -9.32
CA ALA A 56 -9.32 3.72 -8.14
C ALA A 56 -10.31 4.84 -7.79
N ASP A 57 -9.95 6.10 -8.02
CA ASP A 57 -10.84 7.25 -7.83
C ASP A 57 -12.02 7.25 -8.80
N ARG A 58 -11.82 6.72 -10.01
CA ARG A 58 -12.87 6.68 -11.04
C ARG A 58 -13.77 5.47 -10.92
N SER A 59 -13.20 4.30 -10.68
CA SER A 59 -13.96 3.05 -10.60
C SER A 59 -14.60 2.87 -9.24
N GLY A 60 -13.89 3.24 -8.17
CA GLY A 60 -14.24 2.88 -6.80
C GLY A 60 -14.23 1.37 -6.54
N ALA A 61 -13.66 0.58 -7.46
CA ALA A 61 -13.65 -0.87 -7.36
C ALA A 61 -12.59 -1.35 -6.36
N THR A 62 -12.89 -2.42 -5.64
CA THR A 62 -12.06 -2.96 -4.55
C THR A 62 -10.70 -3.45 -5.05
N ASP A 63 -10.64 -3.99 -6.27
CA ASP A 63 -9.39 -4.39 -6.93
C ASP A 63 -8.50 -3.20 -7.30
N ASP A 64 -9.07 -2.13 -7.85
CA ASP A 64 -8.34 -0.90 -8.15
C ASP A 64 -7.86 -0.21 -6.86
N LEU A 65 -8.69 -0.18 -5.81
CA LEU A 65 -8.32 0.35 -4.48
C LEU A 65 -7.17 -0.43 -3.85
N ALA A 66 -7.22 -1.76 -3.91
CA ALA A 66 -6.15 -2.66 -3.48
C ALA A 66 -4.85 -2.37 -4.23
N LEU A 67 -4.91 -2.31 -5.55
CA LEU A 67 -3.76 -2.07 -6.39
C LEU A 67 -3.14 -0.68 -6.14
N ALA A 68 -3.98 0.35 -5.98
CA ALA A 68 -3.54 1.70 -5.65
C ALA A 68 -2.85 1.75 -4.27
N ALA A 69 -3.44 1.14 -3.24
CA ALA A 69 -2.86 1.12 -1.90
C ALA A 69 -1.49 0.41 -1.89
N GLU A 70 -1.39 -0.77 -2.51
CA GLU A 70 -0.16 -1.56 -2.59
C GLU A 70 0.96 -0.81 -3.33
N ARG A 71 0.65 -0.26 -4.51
CA ARG A 71 1.64 0.45 -5.34
C ARG A 71 2.08 1.77 -4.71
N SER A 72 1.15 2.53 -4.14
CA SER A 72 1.49 3.76 -3.44
C SER A 72 2.34 3.49 -2.22
N TYR A 73 2.07 2.43 -1.46
CA TYR A 73 2.91 2.03 -0.34
C TYR A 73 4.32 1.66 -0.80
N ALA A 74 4.44 0.83 -1.85
CA ALA A 74 5.73 0.43 -2.42
C ALA A 74 6.53 1.61 -3.01
N ALA A 75 5.84 2.63 -3.52
CA ALA A 75 6.45 3.86 -4.04
C ALA A 75 6.68 4.94 -2.95
N GLU A 76 6.42 4.64 -1.67
CA GLU A 76 6.51 5.58 -0.54
C GLU A 76 5.57 6.80 -0.65
N HIS A 77 4.51 6.70 -1.46
CA HIS A 77 3.43 7.68 -1.55
C HIS A 77 2.40 7.43 -0.42
N TYR A 78 2.81 7.66 0.82
CA TYR A 78 2.06 7.21 1.99
C TYR A 78 0.69 7.89 2.16
N GLU A 79 0.51 9.14 1.72
CA GLU A 79 -0.81 9.81 1.73
C GLU A 79 -1.82 9.06 0.85
N ASP A 80 -1.43 8.73 -0.37
CA ASP A 80 -2.26 7.98 -1.32
C ASP A 80 -2.53 6.55 -0.82
N ALA A 81 -1.51 5.91 -0.25
CA ALA A 81 -1.63 4.57 0.32
C ALA A 81 -2.62 4.53 1.49
N ALA A 82 -2.53 5.49 2.42
CA ALA A 82 -3.46 5.61 3.55
C ALA A 82 -4.89 5.89 3.09
N ALA A 83 -5.07 6.79 2.11
CA ALA A 83 -6.38 7.14 1.57
C ALA A 83 -7.05 5.97 0.83
N CYS A 84 -6.33 5.32 -0.09
CA CYS A 84 -6.84 4.17 -0.83
C CYS A 84 -7.04 2.96 0.09
N GLY A 85 -6.09 2.70 1.00
CA GLY A 85 -6.17 1.64 1.99
C GLY A 85 -7.38 1.78 2.92
N THR A 86 -7.66 2.98 3.42
CA THR A 86 -8.85 3.23 4.24
C THR A 86 -10.15 2.94 3.48
N ARG A 87 -10.24 3.36 2.21
CA ARG A 87 -11.39 3.07 1.34
C ARG A 87 -11.52 1.57 1.05
N LEU A 88 -10.40 0.88 0.83
CA LEU A 88 -10.34 -0.55 0.61
C LEU A 88 -10.88 -1.33 1.82
N LEU A 89 -10.37 -1.02 3.03
CA LEU A 89 -10.80 -1.67 4.27
C LEU A 89 -12.29 -1.43 4.58
N GLY A 90 -12.85 -0.32 4.09
CA GLY A 90 -14.27 0.02 4.20
C GLY A 90 -15.14 -0.51 3.06
N ALA A 91 -14.59 -1.20 2.06
CA ALA A 91 -15.35 -1.70 0.92
C ALA A 91 -16.28 -2.86 1.34
N ALA A 92 -17.51 -2.87 0.80
CA ALA A 92 -18.53 -3.83 1.20
C ALA A 92 -18.20 -5.29 0.84
N ASP A 93 -17.45 -5.49 -0.24
CA ASP A 93 -16.97 -6.77 -0.76
C ASP A 93 -15.52 -7.07 -0.34
N PHE A 94 -14.93 -6.29 0.57
CA PHE A 94 -13.54 -6.45 1.00
C PHE A 94 -13.26 -7.87 1.52
N ALA A 95 -14.17 -8.45 2.29
CA ALA A 95 -14.00 -9.80 2.83
C ALA A 95 -13.96 -10.88 1.72
N ASP A 96 -14.85 -10.77 0.73
CA ASP A 96 -14.89 -11.68 -0.42
C ASP A 96 -13.65 -11.52 -1.30
N TYR A 97 -13.19 -10.28 -1.49
CA TYR A 97 -11.96 -9.96 -2.18
C TYR A 97 -10.73 -10.61 -1.49
N CYS A 98 -10.62 -10.45 -0.17
CA CYS A 98 -9.57 -11.07 0.63
C CYS A 98 -9.57 -12.59 0.47
N ALA A 99 -10.73 -13.23 0.60
CA ALA A 99 -10.86 -14.68 0.46
C ALA A 99 -10.43 -15.17 -0.94
N SER A 100 -10.76 -14.41 -1.99
CA SER A 100 -10.32 -14.73 -3.35
C SER A 100 -8.79 -14.58 -3.51
N ARG A 101 -8.19 -13.55 -2.91
CA ARG A 101 -6.73 -13.32 -2.93
C ARG A 101 -6.00 -14.45 -2.20
N ASP A 102 -6.47 -14.79 -1.01
CA ASP A 102 -5.89 -15.85 -0.17
C ASP A 102 -5.97 -17.23 -0.86
N ALA A 103 -7.10 -17.52 -1.52
CA ALA A 103 -7.24 -18.75 -2.30
C ALA A 103 -6.28 -18.80 -3.49
N ALA A 104 -6.04 -17.67 -4.17
CA ALA A 104 -5.12 -17.58 -5.30
C ALA A 104 -3.65 -17.73 -4.90
N THR A 105 -3.31 -17.41 -3.65
CA THR A 105 -1.95 -17.47 -3.10
C THR A 105 -1.71 -18.66 -2.16
N ALA A 106 -2.73 -19.49 -1.95
CA ALA A 106 -2.70 -20.64 -1.07
C ALA A 106 -1.53 -21.58 -1.39
N GLY A 107 -0.73 -21.91 -0.38
CA GLY A 107 0.44 -22.79 -0.51
C GLY A 107 1.71 -22.11 -1.04
N SER A 108 1.67 -20.80 -1.31
CA SER A 108 2.88 -20.03 -1.59
C SER A 108 3.75 -19.90 -0.35
N SER A 109 5.02 -20.31 -0.42
CA SER A 109 5.98 -20.10 0.67
C SER A 109 6.46 -18.65 0.79
N LEU A 110 6.11 -17.79 -0.17
CA LEU A 110 6.52 -16.39 -0.23
C LEU A 110 5.49 -15.45 0.42
N ILE A 111 4.27 -15.93 0.64
CA ILE A 111 3.16 -15.13 1.16
C ILE A 111 2.75 -15.75 2.49
N GLY A 112 3.12 -15.07 3.58
CA GLY A 112 2.72 -15.44 4.94
C GLY A 112 1.67 -14.46 5.48
N GLY A 113 0.63 -14.99 6.13
CA GLY A 113 -0.51 -14.21 6.60
C GLY A 113 -1.64 -14.12 5.58
N SER A 114 -2.76 -13.50 5.97
CA SER A 114 -3.90 -13.25 5.10
C SER A 114 -3.80 -11.89 4.40
N TYR A 115 -4.46 -11.76 3.25
CA TYR A 115 -4.53 -10.50 2.53
C TYR A 115 -5.17 -9.39 3.36
N ALA A 116 -6.15 -9.73 4.21
CA ALA A 116 -6.79 -8.78 5.11
C ALA A 116 -5.78 -8.14 6.09
N GLN A 117 -4.90 -8.96 6.69
CA GLN A 117 -3.85 -8.47 7.57
C GLN A 117 -2.81 -7.64 6.82
N TYR A 118 -2.42 -8.09 5.63
CA TYR A 118 -1.48 -7.35 4.78
C TYR A 118 -2.02 -5.96 4.39
N ALA A 119 -3.26 -5.88 3.89
CA ALA A 119 -3.88 -4.63 3.49
C ALA A 119 -4.04 -3.66 4.67
N ALA A 120 -4.46 -4.16 5.83
CA ALA A 120 -4.52 -3.36 7.04
C ALA A 120 -3.15 -2.92 7.54
N GLY A 121 -2.13 -3.79 7.43
CA GLY A 121 -0.75 -3.49 7.81
C GLY A 121 -0.16 -2.35 7.00
N ILE A 122 -0.21 -2.42 5.66
CA ILE A 122 0.31 -1.33 4.81
C ILE A 122 -0.47 -0.02 5.01
N THR A 123 -1.79 -0.11 5.27
CA THR A 123 -2.62 1.06 5.54
C THR A 123 -2.23 1.71 6.87
N ALA A 124 -2.10 0.92 7.93
CA ALA A 124 -1.68 1.41 9.25
C ALA A 124 -0.26 2.00 9.21
N SER A 125 0.69 1.33 8.56
CA SER A 125 2.05 1.86 8.39
C SER A 125 2.06 3.16 7.57
N ALA A 126 1.24 3.28 6.52
CA ALA A 126 1.10 4.51 5.76
C ALA A 126 0.53 5.66 6.62
N GLN A 127 -0.54 5.40 7.38
CA GLN A 127 -1.12 6.35 8.35
C GLN A 127 -0.06 6.82 9.36
N TYR A 128 0.75 5.90 9.87
CA TYR A 128 1.87 6.25 10.75
C TYR A 128 2.88 7.19 10.06
N TYR A 129 3.30 6.89 8.84
CA TYR A 129 4.28 7.72 8.11
C TYR A 129 3.80 9.13 7.79
N ILE A 130 2.48 9.34 7.65
CA ILE A 130 1.89 10.66 7.47
C ILE A 130 1.54 11.38 8.79
N GLY A 131 1.84 10.75 9.93
CA GLY A 131 1.66 11.32 11.27
C GLY A 131 0.32 11.04 11.94
N GLU A 132 -0.55 10.24 11.32
CA GLU A 132 -1.87 9.82 11.82
C GLU A 132 -1.73 8.60 12.76
N LYS A 133 -0.99 8.80 13.87
CA LYS A 133 -0.62 7.71 14.80
C LYS A 133 -1.81 7.01 15.46
N ALA A 134 -2.86 7.76 15.82
CA ALA A 134 -4.02 7.21 16.50
C ALA A 134 -4.84 6.33 15.55
N GLU A 135 -5.02 6.81 14.33
CA GLU A 135 -5.68 6.11 13.22
C GLU A 135 -4.89 4.85 12.86
N ALA A 136 -3.56 4.96 12.73
CA ALA A 136 -2.68 3.81 12.46
C ALA A 136 -2.85 2.69 13.49
N LEU A 137 -2.82 3.03 14.78
CA LEU A 137 -3.03 2.08 15.86
C LEU A 137 -4.44 1.45 15.81
N SER A 138 -5.47 2.28 15.60
CA SER A 138 -6.85 1.81 15.47
C SER A 138 -7.02 0.83 14.30
N THR A 139 -6.49 1.17 13.13
CA THR A 139 -6.53 0.32 11.92
C THR A 139 -5.89 -1.04 12.18
N ALA A 140 -4.67 -1.05 12.73
CA ALA A 140 -3.95 -2.30 12.99
C ALA A 140 -4.65 -3.16 14.05
N MET A 141 -5.09 -2.57 15.16
CA MET A 141 -5.77 -3.30 16.24
C MET A 141 -7.13 -3.87 15.81
N ASN A 142 -7.90 -3.11 15.04
CA ASN A 142 -9.20 -3.59 14.53
C ASN A 142 -9.03 -4.78 13.57
N ALA A 143 -7.94 -4.81 12.80
CA ALA A 143 -7.67 -5.91 11.87
C ALA A 143 -7.36 -7.23 12.58
N LEU A 144 -6.85 -7.22 13.82
CA LEU A 144 -6.60 -8.44 14.59
C LEU A 144 -7.90 -9.22 14.88
N GLY A 145 -9.01 -8.50 15.11
CA GLY A 145 -10.23 -9.10 15.61
C GLY A 145 -9.95 -9.87 16.90
N GLY A 146 -10.23 -11.18 16.92
CA GLY A 146 -9.96 -12.06 18.07
C GLY A 146 -8.70 -12.94 17.96
N GLY A 147 -7.87 -12.74 16.93
CA GLY A 147 -6.66 -13.55 16.71
C GLY A 147 -5.39 -12.71 16.63
N PHE A 148 -4.25 -13.41 16.70
CA PHE A 148 -2.93 -12.80 16.52
C PHE A 148 -2.10 -13.63 15.51
N PRO A 149 -2.55 -13.73 14.25
CA PRO A 149 -1.87 -14.55 13.26
C PRO A 149 -0.48 -14.00 12.94
N GLN A 150 0.39 -14.86 12.41
CA GLN A 150 1.69 -14.43 11.90
C GLN A 150 1.52 -13.37 10.80
N ASN A 151 2.43 -12.40 10.75
CA ASN A 151 2.41 -11.27 9.80
C ASN A 151 1.11 -10.46 9.86
N ASN A 152 0.58 -10.24 11.07
CA ASN A 152 -0.58 -9.39 11.26
C ASN A 152 -0.26 -7.88 11.13
N ALA A 153 -1.30 -7.07 10.98
CA ALA A 153 -1.18 -5.63 10.77
C ALA A 153 -0.42 -4.88 11.88
N VAL A 154 -0.45 -5.37 13.12
CA VAL A 154 0.31 -4.76 14.23
C VAL A 154 1.81 -4.99 14.07
N VAL A 155 2.24 -6.14 13.56
CA VAL A 155 3.65 -6.41 13.23
C VAL A 155 4.15 -5.38 12.21
N TYR A 156 3.41 -5.13 11.13
CA TYR A 156 3.76 -4.12 10.11
C TYR A 156 3.89 -2.71 10.71
N LEU A 157 2.98 -2.35 11.62
CA LEU A 157 2.99 -1.05 12.27
C LEU A 157 4.18 -0.89 13.22
N VAL A 158 4.48 -1.92 14.00
CA VAL A 158 5.66 -1.94 14.88
C VAL A 158 6.94 -1.85 14.07
N ASP A 159 7.07 -2.61 12.97
CA ASP A 159 8.24 -2.56 12.11
C ASP A 159 8.46 -1.15 11.53
N ALA A 160 7.39 -0.48 11.08
CA ALA A 160 7.46 0.89 10.58
C ALA A 160 7.93 1.88 11.68
N ALA A 161 7.40 1.75 12.90
CA ALA A 161 7.77 2.59 14.03
C ALA A 161 9.22 2.34 14.49
N GLN A 162 9.62 1.07 14.59
CA GLN A 162 10.98 0.67 14.94
C GLN A 162 12.00 1.15 13.90
N GLY A 163 11.66 1.04 12.61
CA GLY A 163 12.48 1.56 11.51
C GLY A 163 12.74 3.06 11.59
N LYS A 164 11.84 3.82 12.22
CA LYS A 164 12.01 5.26 12.51
C LYS A 164 12.62 5.56 13.88
N GLY A 165 12.86 4.54 14.72
CA GLY A 165 13.34 4.73 16.08
C GLY A 165 12.29 5.34 17.02
N ASP A 166 11.00 5.20 16.71
CA ASP A 166 9.90 5.84 17.44
C ASP A 166 9.47 5.00 18.66
N VAL A 167 10.34 5.00 19.67
CA VAL A 167 10.13 4.28 20.93
C VAL A 167 8.84 4.72 21.63
N SER A 168 8.48 6.00 21.54
CA SER A 168 7.25 6.53 22.15
C SER A 168 6.02 5.85 21.55
N PHE A 169 5.93 5.80 20.22
CA PHE A 169 4.78 5.17 19.57
C PHE A 169 4.78 3.64 19.75
N CYS A 170 5.95 3.00 19.76
CA CYS A 170 6.04 1.57 20.13
C CYS A 170 5.51 1.29 21.54
N THR A 171 5.69 2.23 22.48
CA THR A 171 5.13 2.14 23.84
C THR A 171 3.60 2.27 23.84
N ASP A 172 3.04 3.12 22.97
CA ASP A 172 1.59 3.24 22.78
C ASP A 172 1.00 1.94 22.22
N ILE A 173 1.67 1.34 21.22
CA ILE A 173 1.28 0.04 20.65
C ILE A 173 1.34 -1.05 21.73
N LEU A 174 2.42 -1.12 22.50
CA LEU A 174 2.58 -2.06 23.60
C LEU A 174 1.43 -1.93 24.60
N SER A 175 1.10 -0.69 25.00
CA SER A 175 0.02 -0.42 25.95
C SER A 175 -1.34 -0.89 25.44
N ALA A 176 -1.60 -0.75 24.12
CA ALA A 176 -2.82 -1.27 23.51
C ALA A 176 -2.87 -2.80 23.51
N LEU A 177 -1.74 -3.46 23.26
CA LEU A 177 -1.64 -4.92 23.26
C LEU A 177 -1.75 -5.51 24.67
N GLU A 178 -1.34 -4.81 25.73
CA GLU A 178 -1.52 -5.30 27.11
C GLU A 178 -2.99 -5.46 27.51
N GLY A 179 -3.90 -4.72 26.85
CA GLY A 179 -5.34 -4.90 26.97
C GLY A 179 -5.96 -5.92 26.02
N TYR A 180 -5.16 -6.50 25.12
CA TYR A 180 -5.61 -7.45 24.11
C TYR A 180 -5.49 -8.90 24.60
N SER A 181 -6.45 -9.73 24.22
CA SER A 181 -6.45 -11.16 24.54
C SER A 181 -6.69 -11.95 23.25
N PRO A 182 -5.66 -12.57 22.67
CA PRO A 182 -5.80 -13.34 21.45
C PRO A 182 -6.53 -14.67 21.72
N SER A 183 -6.82 -15.38 20.63
CA SER A 183 -7.25 -16.78 20.69
C SER A 183 -6.18 -17.66 21.38
N ALA A 184 -6.61 -18.80 21.96
CA ALA A 184 -5.69 -19.75 22.57
C ALA A 184 -4.68 -20.35 21.59
N GLU A 185 -4.99 -20.36 20.28
CA GLU A 185 -4.09 -20.82 19.23
C GLU A 185 -2.91 -19.86 19.03
N ASP A 186 -3.13 -18.56 19.24
CA ASP A 186 -2.12 -17.51 19.00
C ASP A 186 -1.42 -17.02 20.28
N GLU A 187 -1.77 -17.55 21.45
CA GLU A 187 -1.27 -17.06 22.76
C GLU A 187 0.26 -17.11 22.86
N GLY A 188 0.89 -18.15 22.29
CA GLY A 188 2.35 -18.29 22.27
C GLY A 188 3.02 -17.19 21.42
N GLU A 189 2.60 -17.05 20.16
CA GLU A 189 3.12 -16.04 19.23
C GLU A 189 2.94 -14.62 19.78
N PHE A 190 1.76 -14.34 20.34
CA PHE A 190 1.46 -13.06 20.97
C PHE A 190 2.35 -12.76 22.17
N THR A 191 2.58 -13.75 23.04
CA THR A 191 3.45 -13.58 24.21
C THR A 191 4.89 -13.30 23.81
N ASP A 192 5.40 -14.03 22.82
CA ASP A 192 6.75 -13.83 22.29
C ASP A 192 6.91 -12.47 21.62
N PHE A 193 5.91 -12.03 20.85
CA PHE A 193 5.88 -10.70 20.26
C PHE A 193 5.86 -9.59 21.31
N LEU A 194 4.99 -9.70 22.33
CA LEU A 194 4.93 -8.75 23.44
C LEU A 194 6.25 -8.64 24.19
N ALA A 195 6.93 -9.77 24.45
CA ALA A 195 8.22 -9.76 25.12
C ALA A 195 9.30 -9.03 24.31
N GLN A 196 9.33 -9.24 22.98
CA GLN A 196 10.24 -8.55 22.08
C GLN A 196 9.96 -7.04 22.03
N LEU A 197 8.69 -6.65 21.89
CA LEU A 197 8.30 -5.24 21.87
C LEU A 197 8.63 -4.54 23.20
N ARG A 198 8.38 -5.19 24.34
CA ARG A 198 8.82 -4.69 25.66
C ARG A 198 10.32 -4.47 25.73
N GLY A 199 11.10 -5.40 25.19
CA GLY A 199 12.55 -5.29 25.14
C GLY A 199 13.04 -4.11 24.31
N TYR A 200 12.34 -3.78 23.22
CA TYR A 200 12.64 -2.60 22.40
C TYR A 200 12.26 -1.28 23.10
N CYS A 201 11.16 -1.27 23.87
CA CYS A 201 10.66 -0.08 24.55
C CYS A 201 11.41 0.29 25.85
N ALA A 202 12.22 -0.61 26.40
CA ALA A 202 12.94 -0.45 27.66
C ALA A 202 14.24 0.38 27.51
#